data_AF-A0A1H0VRB5-F1
#
_entry.id   AF-A0A1H0VRB5-F1
#
_cell.length_a   1.000
_cell.length_b   1.000
_cell.length_c   1.000
_cell.angle_alpha   90.00
_cell.angle_beta   90.00
_cell.angle_gamma   90.00
#
_symmetry.space_group_name_H-M   'P 1'
#
loop_
_entity.id
_entity.type
_entity.pdbx_description
1 polymer ?
#
loop_
_entity_poly.entity_id
_entity_poly.type
_entity_poly.pdbx_seq_one_letter_code
_entity_poly.pdbx_strand_id
1 'polypeptide(L)'
;MSSLPDVSSVRINLAFDCAHENKVLPDIDPDADALFRYARYLQKKQGPKDYESMAVYYRIAAAHGHYKANRNLQNLLAYGQAYSPFRSKEVIDLANQLIELGVPGGYYDIGHYLEIGYGLKQDREMALRFFRKAADLGSPDAQFYVGELLAPWDKAPEVSEQMWQCASDQGFAKASRMLGVSLQTDRKYTPAVTAFQQGVMAGDSSSAFALEHGFEGPPQTDRLYYLSLKADPERSLRYKQIGKFLRNYEHLNPKIPDIDQIVPLPPAKLPPWDGTFQWVREHDAAVPPEKPSEELVNRLSQAKNLDPATGLPLPPPPKLPLGTRAKTGQPCPESGIWCVPEAATVFAGATRHFRKGDVLPEFEMPKPRRLSWLDDLLGERVAYWNVSWKLISYDEKG
;
A
#
# COMPACT_ATOMS: atom_id res chain seq x y z
N MET A 1 15.93 -18.03 -35.25
CA MET A 1 17.07 -17.28 -34.70
C MET A 1 16.53 -15.95 -34.21
N SER A 2 16.24 -15.82 -32.92
CA SER A 2 15.85 -14.52 -32.35
C SER A 2 17.07 -13.61 -32.35
N SER A 3 16.99 -12.47 -33.03
CA SER A 3 18.04 -11.45 -33.00
C SER A 3 18.29 -11.03 -31.56
N LEU A 4 19.53 -11.12 -31.10
CA LEU A 4 19.93 -10.61 -29.79
C LEU A 4 19.53 -9.12 -29.72
N PRO A 5 18.91 -8.67 -28.61
CA PRO A 5 18.54 -7.27 -28.46
C PRO A 5 19.77 -6.38 -28.50
N ASP A 6 19.64 -5.20 -29.12
CA ASP A 6 20.70 -4.21 -29.20
C ASP A 6 21.15 -3.79 -27.79
N VAL A 7 22.45 -3.85 -27.52
CA VAL A 7 23.06 -3.53 -26.22
C VAL A 7 22.70 -2.10 -25.78
N SER A 8 22.52 -1.17 -26.73
CA SER A 8 22.08 0.19 -26.40
C SER A 8 20.67 0.23 -25.81
N SER A 9 19.73 -0.52 -26.41
CA SER A 9 18.34 -0.63 -25.95
C SER A 9 18.23 -1.35 -24.60
N VAL A 10 19.09 -2.35 -24.37
CA VAL A 10 19.16 -3.06 -23.08
C VAL A 10 19.63 -2.12 -21.97
N ARG A 11 20.64 -1.29 -22.22
CA ARG A 11 21.14 -0.30 -21.24
C ARG A 11 20.09 0.75 -20.89
N ILE A 12 19.33 1.24 -21.88
CA ILE A 12 18.24 2.19 -21.64
C ILE A 12 17.15 1.56 -20.76
N ASN A 13 16.79 0.30 -21.02
CA ASN A 13 15.76 -0.40 -20.24
C ASN A 13 16.18 -0.69 -18.78
N LEU A 14 17.49 -0.72 -18.51
CA LEU A 14 18.07 -0.94 -17.17
C LEU A 14 18.36 0.37 -16.42
N ALA A 15 18.29 1.53 -17.07
CA ALA A 15 18.52 2.82 -16.43
C ALA A 15 17.56 3.01 -15.24
N PHE A 16 18.05 3.44 -14.10
CA PHE A 16 17.26 3.62 -12.88
C PHE A 16 17.46 5.01 -12.33
N ASP A 17 16.34 5.69 -12.09
CA ASP A 17 16.30 6.98 -11.42
C ASP A 17 15.73 6.78 -10.01
N CYS A 18 16.47 7.24 -9.00
CA CYS A 18 16.05 7.09 -7.62
C CYS A 18 14.79 7.93 -7.32
N ALA A 19 13.70 7.25 -6.99
CA ALA A 19 12.46 7.83 -6.47
C ALA A 19 12.27 7.42 -5.00
N HIS A 20 11.66 8.30 -4.20
CA HIS A 20 11.37 8.01 -2.79
C HIS A 20 9.86 7.89 -2.59
N GLU A 21 9.43 6.79 -1.97
CA GLU A 21 8.02 6.48 -1.72
C GLU A 21 7.32 7.60 -0.95
N ASN A 22 7.98 8.18 0.05
CA ASN A 22 7.42 9.23 0.89
C ASN A 22 6.99 10.51 0.14
N LYS A 23 7.43 10.72 -1.10
CA LYS A 23 7.06 11.87 -1.93
C LYS A 23 5.69 11.71 -2.60
N VAL A 24 5.17 10.48 -2.66
CA VAL A 24 3.93 10.16 -3.39
C VAL A 24 2.85 9.53 -2.50
N LEU A 25 3.12 9.34 -1.21
CA LEU A 25 2.15 8.78 -0.28
C LEU A 25 0.96 9.74 -0.05
N PRO A 26 -0.28 9.23 -0.01
CA PRO A 26 -1.45 10.05 0.29
C PRO A 26 -1.46 10.49 1.76
N ASP A 27 -2.13 11.61 2.02
CA ASP A 27 -2.42 12.06 3.38
C ASP A 27 -3.27 11.03 4.13
N ILE A 28 -3.00 10.89 5.43
CA ILE A 28 -3.72 9.94 6.28
C ILE A 28 -4.82 10.68 7.03
N ASP A 29 -6.05 10.20 6.88
CA ASP A 29 -7.20 10.64 7.67
C ASP A 29 -6.96 10.41 9.18
N PRO A 30 -7.08 11.45 10.05
CA PRO A 30 -6.79 11.32 11.48
C PRO A 30 -7.65 10.31 12.23
N ASP A 31 -8.92 10.16 11.82
CA ASP A 31 -9.87 9.22 12.42
C ASP A 31 -9.46 7.77 12.07
N ALA A 32 -9.11 7.51 10.81
CA ALA A 32 -8.56 6.24 10.36
C ALA A 32 -7.19 5.93 11.03
N ASP A 33 -6.35 6.94 11.21
CA ASP A 33 -5.06 6.81 11.90
C ASP A 33 -5.24 6.47 13.38
N ALA A 34 -6.28 6.98 14.05
CA ALA A 34 -6.60 6.58 15.42
C ALA A 34 -6.93 5.08 15.51
N LEU A 35 -7.72 4.53 14.57
CA LEU A 35 -7.99 3.09 14.49
C LEU A 35 -6.69 2.29 14.27
N PHE A 36 -5.85 2.74 13.31
CA PHE A 36 -4.57 2.10 13.01
C PHE A 36 -3.63 2.09 14.22
N ARG A 37 -3.45 3.23 14.90
CA ARG A 37 -2.58 3.36 16.07
C ARG A 37 -3.03 2.44 17.20
N TYR A 38 -4.33 2.35 17.44
CA TYR A 38 -4.87 1.44 18.45
C TYR A 38 -4.64 -0.03 18.08
N ALA A 39 -4.89 -0.42 16.82
CA ALA A 39 -4.60 -1.77 16.33
C ALA A 39 -3.10 -2.12 16.44
N ARG A 40 -2.20 -1.17 16.13
CA ARG A 40 -0.74 -1.33 16.33
C ARG A 40 -0.38 -1.50 17.79
N TYR A 41 -1.02 -0.77 18.69
CA TYR A 41 -0.83 -0.92 20.13
C TYR A 41 -1.22 -2.32 20.60
N LEU A 42 -2.40 -2.83 20.20
CA LEU A 42 -2.82 -4.20 20.49
C LEU A 42 -1.83 -5.23 19.95
N GLN A 43 -1.32 -5.02 18.74
CA GLN A 43 -0.33 -5.90 18.12
C GLN A 43 1.01 -5.90 18.87
N LYS A 44 1.44 -4.78 19.47
CA LYS A 44 2.69 -4.68 20.24
C LYS A 44 2.56 -5.14 21.70
N LYS A 45 1.38 -5.03 22.31
CA LYS A 45 1.13 -5.37 23.72
C LYS A 45 1.48 -6.83 24.03
N GLN A 46 2.30 -7.12 25.05
CA GLN A 46 2.65 -8.51 25.39
C GLN A 46 1.42 -9.38 25.74
N GLY A 47 1.52 -10.68 25.47
CA GLY A 47 0.47 -11.66 25.76
C GLY A 47 -0.29 -12.17 24.52
N PRO A 48 -1.35 -12.98 24.73
CA PRO A 48 -2.20 -13.51 23.66
C PRO A 48 -2.76 -12.39 22.78
N LYS A 49 -2.79 -12.62 21.46
CA LYS A 49 -3.26 -11.65 20.47
C LYS A 49 -4.67 -11.96 20.04
N ASP A 50 -5.53 -10.94 20.08
CA ASP A 50 -6.82 -10.95 19.41
C ASP A 50 -6.67 -10.33 18.01
N TYR A 51 -6.32 -11.19 17.05
CA TYR A 51 -6.11 -10.76 15.67
C TYR A 51 -7.39 -10.33 14.98
N GLU A 52 -8.56 -10.86 15.38
CA GLU A 52 -9.84 -10.47 14.81
C GLU A 52 -10.17 -9.03 15.17
N SER A 53 -10.05 -8.66 16.46
CA SER A 53 -10.24 -7.27 16.89
C SER A 53 -9.28 -6.31 16.18
N MET A 54 -8.02 -6.71 15.93
CA MET A 54 -7.07 -5.89 15.16
C MET A 54 -7.50 -5.76 13.69
N ALA A 55 -8.00 -6.83 13.08
CA ALA A 55 -8.43 -6.85 11.69
C ALA A 55 -9.64 -5.93 11.47
N VAL A 56 -10.57 -5.84 12.42
CA VAL A 56 -11.70 -4.87 12.36
C VAL A 56 -11.18 -3.45 12.18
N TYR A 57 -10.28 -3.01 13.07
CA TYR A 57 -9.70 -1.68 13.00
C TYR A 57 -8.91 -1.44 11.71
N TYR A 58 -8.11 -2.42 11.27
CA TYR A 58 -7.36 -2.28 10.04
C TYR A 58 -8.26 -2.25 8.79
N ARG A 59 -9.35 -3.04 8.74
CA ARG A 59 -10.32 -3.00 7.63
C ARG A 59 -10.97 -1.64 7.50
N ILE A 60 -11.48 -1.11 8.60
CA ILE A 60 -12.16 0.19 8.59
C ILE A 60 -11.16 1.29 8.21
N ALA A 61 -9.96 1.31 8.81
CA ALA A 61 -8.93 2.28 8.46
C ALA A 61 -8.49 2.17 6.98
N ALA A 62 -8.27 0.95 6.48
CA ALA A 62 -7.93 0.70 5.08
C ALA A 62 -9.02 1.22 4.13
N ALA A 63 -10.30 1.00 4.43
CA ALA A 63 -11.42 1.51 3.63
C ALA A 63 -11.46 3.05 3.53
N HIS A 64 -10.84 3.74 4.49
CA HIS A 64 -10.61 5.19 4.51
C HIS A 64 -9.22 5.60 3.99
N GLY A 65 -8.54 4.73 3.24
CA GLY A 65 -7.29 5.05 2.53
C GLY A 65 -6.03 4.89 3.37
N HIS A 66 -6.12 4.34 4.59
CA HIS A 66 -4.96 4.20 5.47
C HIS A 66 -4.01 3.08 4.99
N TYR A 67 -3.03 3.44 4.16
CA TYR A 67 -2.14 2.48 3.48
C TYR A 67 -1.34 1.56 4.43
N LYS A 68 -0.92 2.04 5.61
CA LYS A 68 -0.23 1.18 6.60
C LYS A 68 -1.16 0.15 7.27
N ALA A 69 -2.45 0.49 7.40
CA ALA A 69 -3.45 -0.41 7.97
C ALA A 69 -3.79 -1.49 6.95
N ASN A 70 -3.94 -1.08 5.69
CA ASN A 70 -4.09 -1.99 4.55
C ASN A 70 -2.94 -3.02 4.51
N ARG A 71 -1.68 -2.59 4.50
CA ARG A 71 -0.53 -3.53 4.45
C ARG A 71 -0.48 -4.47 5.66
N ASN A 72 -0.83 -3.98 6.85
CA ASN A 72 -0.92 -4.83 8.04
C ASN A 72 -2.07 -5.84 7.97
N LEU A 73 -3.23 -5.44 7.42
CA LEU A 73 -4.36 -6.33 7.20
C LEU A 73 -4.02 -7.41 6.19
N GLN A 74 -3.38 -7.06 5.07
CA GLN A 74 -2.90 -8.03 4.08
C GLN A 74 -2.06 -9.13 4.76
N ASN A 75 -1.13 -8.75 5.65
CA ASN A 75 -0.33 -9.71 6.42
C ASN A 75 -1.19 -10.61 7.33
N LEU A 76 -2.09 -10.02 8.13
CA LEU A 76 -2.98 -10.81 9.00
C LEU A 76 -3.81 -11.84 8.20
N LEU A 77 -4.33 -11.41 7.06
CA LEU A 77 -5.12 -12.26 6.17
C LEU A 77 -4.26 -13.35 5.52
N ALA A 78 -3.10 -12.99 4.96
CA ALA A 78 -2.21 -13.93 4.27
C ALA A 78 -1.72 -15.05 5.18
N TYR A 79 -1.41 -14.73 6.45
CA TYR A 79 -1.05 -15.72 7.48
C TYR A 79 -2.25 -16.47 8.09
N GLY A 80 -3.48 -16.16 7.67
CA GLY A 80 -4.70 -16.79 8.19
C GLY A 80 -5.01 -16.43 9.64
N GLN A 81 -4.46 -15.33 10.15
CA GLN A 81 -4.66 -14.84 11.51
C GLN A 81 -5.99 -14.10 11.69
N ALA A 82 -6.58 -13.61 10.60
CA ALA A 82 -7.90 -12.99 10.58
C ALA A 82 -8.85 -13.72 9.63
N TYR A 83 -10.11 -13.81 10.02
CA TYR A 83 -11.16 -14.44 9.24
C TYR A 83 -11.57 -13.57 8.06
N SER A 84 -11.73 -14.20 6.90
CA SER A 84 -12.33 -13.62 5.70
C SER A 84 -13.06 -14.70 4.92
N PRO A 85 -14.28 -14.45 4.43
CA PRO A 85 -14.99 -15.42 3.60
C PRO A 85 -14.26 -15.72 2.28
N PHE A 86 -13.54 -14.73 1.75
CA PHE A 86 -12.79 -14.82 0.48
C PHE A 86 -11.39 -14.22 0.66
N ARG A 87 -10.59 -14.82 1.53
CA ARG A 87 -9.28 -14.31 1.96
C ARG A 87 -8.37 -13.84 0.82
N SER A 88 -8.15 -14.69 -0.19
CA SER A 88 -7.26 -14.33 -1.29
C SER A 88 -7.79 -13.15 -2.10
N LYS A 89 -9.10 -13.08 -2.31
CA LYS A 89 -9.74 -11.94 -2.98
C LYS A 89 -9.57 -10.66 -2.15
N GLU A 90 -9.84 -10.69 -0.85
CA GLU A 90 -9.71 -9.51 0.02
C GLU A 90 -8.27 -8.98 0.01
N VAL A 91 -7.27 -9.85 0.07
CA VAL A 91 -5.85 -9.46 -0.03
C VAL A 91 -5.52 -8.79 -1.37
N ILE A 92 -5.99 -9.33 -2.49
CA ILE A 92 -5.78 -8.73 -3.81
C ILE A 92 -6.52 -7.39 -3.95
N ASP A 93 -7.76 -7.30 -3.44
CA ASP A 93 -8.52 -6.05 -3.44
C ASP A 93 -7.81 -4.97 -2.61
N LEU A 94 -7.22 -5.33 -1.47
CA LEU A 94 -6.40 -4.42 -0.65
C LEU A 94 -5.14 -3.95 -1.40
N ALA A 95 -4.42 -4.84 -2.08
CA ALA A 95 -3.24 -4.47 -2.87
C ALA A 95 -3.61 -3.56 -4.05
N ASN A 96 -4.74 -3.82 -4.72
CA ASN A 96 -5.27 -2.94 -5.76
C ASN A 96 -5.68 -1.57 -5.20
N GLN A 97 -6.28 -1.52 -4.01
CA GLN A 97 -6.60 -0.26 -3.35
C GLN A 97 -5.35 0.61 -3.13
N LEU A 98 -4.21 0.01 -2.76
CA LEU A 98 -2.95 0.74 -2.64
C LEU A 98 -2.50 1.33 -3.99
N ILE A 99 -2.64 0.56 -5.09
CA ILE A 99 -2.34 1.05 -6.45
C ILE A 99 -3.26 2.21 -6.83
N GLU A 100 -4.56 2.12 -6.54
CA GLU A 100 -5.54 3.19 -6.80
C GLU A 100 -5.22 4.47 -6.02
N LEU A 101 -4.69 4.33 -4.81
CA LEU A 101 -4.22 5.44 -3.97
C LEU A 101 -2.84 5.98 -4.39
N GLY A 102 -2.22 5.42 -5.42
CA GLY A 102 -0.88 5.81 -5.89
C GLY A 102 0.26 5.37 -4.98
N VAL A 103 0.03 4.44 -4.06
CA VAL A 103 1.05 3.91 -3.14
C VAL A 103 1.94 2.90 -3.87
N PRO A 104 3.25 3.17 -4.05
CA PRO A 104 4.17 2.30 -4.79
C PRO A 104 4.21 0.86 -4.27
N GLY A 105 4.17 0.67 -2.94
CA GLY A 105 4.10 -0.65 -2.32
C GLY A 105 2.95 -1.55 -2.81
N GLY A 106 1.83 -0.99 -3.29
CA GLY A 106 0.74 -1.80 -3.86
C GLY A 106 1.14 -2.57 -5.12
N TYR A 107 1.98 -1.96 -5.97
CA TYR A 107 2.54 -2.65 -7.14
C TYR A 107 3.49 -3.77 -6.73
N TYR A 108 4.28 -3.57 -5.67
CA TYR A 108 5.14 -4.61 -5.11
C TYR A 108 4.32 -5.79 -4.57
N ASP A 109 3.25 -5.51 -3.82
CA ASP A 109 2.35 -6.53 -3.27
C ASP A 109 1.71 -7.38 -4.40
N ILE A 110 1.16 -6.75 -5.45
CA ILE A 110 0.63 -7.48 -6.62
C ILE A 110 1.72 -8.28 -7.34
N GLY A 111 2.92 -7.72 -7.51
CA GLY A 111 4.06 -8.45 -8.07
C GLY A 111 4.37 -9.73 -7.29
N HIS A 112 4.40 -9.63 -5.96
CA HIS A 112 4.61 -10.79 -5.08
C HIS A 112 3.50 -11.84 -5.23
N TYR A 113 2.23 -11.41 -5.26
CA TYR A 113 1.10 -12.34 -5.41
C TYR A 113 1.05 -13.02 -6.78
N LEU A 114 1.47 -12.34 -7.86
CA LEU A 114 1.67 -12.93 -9.18
C LEU A 114 2.84 -13.92 -9.21
N GLU A 115 3.93 -13.63 -8.49
CA GLU A 115 5.10 -14.51 -8.42
C GLU A 115 4.76 -15.85 -7.77
N ILE A 116 3.97 -15.84 -6.68
CA ILE A 116 3.61 -17.05 -5.92
C ILE A 116 2.27 -17.67 -6.35
N GLY A 117 1.45 -16.96 -7.12
CA GLY A 117 0.12 -17.42 -7.54
C GLY A 117 -0.94 -17.37 -6.43
N TYR A 118 -0.87 -16.38 -5.53
CA TYR A 118 -1.83 -16.23 -4.42
C TYR A 118 -2.99 -15.33 -4.83
N GLY A 119 -4.19 -15.89 -4.99
CA GLY A 119 -5.38 -15.13 -5.44
C GLY A 119 -5.34 -14.71 -6.92
N LEU A 120 -4.16 -14.74 -7.55
CA LEU A 120 -3.93 -14.51 -8.96
C LEU A 120 -3.30 -15.76 -9.59
N LYS A 121 -3.50 -15.94 -10.90
CA LYS A 121 -2.77 -16.97 -11.65
C LYS A 121 -1.27 -16.62 -11.62
N GLN A 122 -0.43 -17.58 -11.30
CA GLN A 122 1.02 -17.37 -11.27
C GLN A 122 1.53 -16.88 -12.62
N ASP A 123 2.22 -15.75 -12.61
CA ASP A 123 2.84 -15.14 -13.79
C ASP A 123 4.10 -14.38 -13.37
N ARG A 124 5.24 -15.04 -13.52
CA ARG A 124 6.55 -14.49 -13.10
C ARG A 124 7.00 -13.33 -13.99
N GLU A 125 6.64 -13.32 -15.27
CA GLU A 125 7.04 -12.22 -16.15
C GLU A 125 6.26 -10.95 -15.81
N MET A 126 4.95 -11.10 -15.58
CA MET A 126 4.13 -9.99 -15.12
C MET A 126 4.60 -9.50 -13.74
N ALA A 127 4.92 -10.39 -12.81
CA ALA A 127 5.48 -10.03 -11.50
C ALA A 127 6.71 -9.12 -11.62
N LEU A 128 7.68 -9.47 -12.50
CA LEU A 128 8.87 -8.64 -12.73
C LEU A 128 8.53 -7.22 -13.24
N ARG A 129 7.51 -7.10 -14.10
CA ARG A 129 7.04 -5.78 -14.58
C ARG A 129 6.43 -4.96 -13.44
N PHE A 130 5.67 -5.59 -12.55
CA PHE A 130 5.10 -4.95 -11.36
C PHE A 130 6.18 -4.52 -10.36
N PHE A 131 7.15 -5.38 -10.07
CA PHE A 131 8.28 -5.03 -9.20
C PHE A 131 9.10 -3.87 -9.77
N ARG A 132 9.40 -3.90 -11.08
CA ARG A 132 10.10 -2.80 -11.73
C ARG A 132 9.30 -1.50 -11.62
N LYS A 133 8.00 -1.55 -11.92
CA LYS A 133 7.12 -0.38 -11.79
C LYS A 133 7.11 0.17 -10.36
N ALA A 134 7.03 -0.69 -9.34
CA ALA A 134 7.08 -0.30 -7.95
C ALA A 134 8.42 0.37 -7.58
N ALA A 135 9.54 -0.17 -8.08
CA ALA A 135 10.88 0.38 -7.84
C ALA A 135 11.04 1.78 -8.47
N ASP A 136 10.57 1.95 -9.70
CA ASP A 136 10.60 3.22 -10.44
C ASP A 136 9.67 4.28 -9.80
N LEU A 137 8.61 3.85 -9.12
CA LEU A 137 7.73 4.71 -8.33
C LEU A 137 8.23 4.98 -6.90
N GLY A 138 9.35 4.35 -6.50
CA GLY A 138 10.04 4.65 -5.26
C GLY A 138 9.88 3.66 -4.12
N SER A 139 9.17 2.53 -4.32
CA SER A 139 8.98 1.53 -3.26
C SER A 139 10.34 0.95 -2.80
N PRO A 140 10.74 1.11 -1.52
CA PRO A 140 12.02 0.61 -1.05
C PRO A 140 12.12 -0.92 -1.05
N ASP A 141 11.00 -1.62 -0.80
CA ASP A 141 10.90 -3.08 -0.92
C ASP A 141 11.20 -3.53 -2.36
N ALA A 142 10.63 -2.84 -3.34
CA ALA A 142 10.82 -3.16 -4.76
C ALA A 142 12.21 -2.78 -5.27
N GLN A 143 12.74 -1.62 -4.88
CA GLN A 143 14.11 -1.22 -5.19
C GLN A 143 15.11 -2.25 -4.65
N PHE A 144 14.92 -2.71 -3.41
CA PHE A 144 15.73 -3.78 -2.84
C PHE A 144 15.62 -5.08 -3.66
N TYR A 145 14.40 -5.56 -3.91
CA TYR A 145 14.15 -6.83 -4.59
C TYR A 145 14.68 -6.83 -6.03
N VAL A 146 14.41 -5.78 -6.82
CA VAL A 146 14.95 -5.66 -8.18
C VAL A 146 16.46 -5.52 -8.15
N GLY A 147 17.00 -4.80 -7.16
CA GLY A 147 18.44 -4.75 -6.90
C GLY A 147 19.04 -6.14 -6.69
N GLU A 148 18.42 -7.01 -5.88
CA GLU A 148 18.87 -8.40 -5.70
C GLU A 148 18.84 -9.20 -7.01
N LEU A 149 17.83 -8.99 -7.84
CA LEU A 149 17.74 -9.65 -9.14
C LEU A 149 18.87 -9.21 -10.10
N LEU A 150 19.36 -7.97 -9.99
CA LEU A 150 20.41 -7.39 -10.85
C LEU A 150 21.83 -7.54 -10.29
N ALA A 151 21.97 -7.88 -9.00
CA ALA A 151 23.24 -8.01 -8.30
C ALA A 151 24.26 -9.03 -8.87
N PRO A 152 23.85 -10.16 -9.49
CA PRO A 152 24.79 -11.06 -10.13
C PRO A 152 25.71 -10.34 -11.13
N TRP A 153 27.00 -10.70 -11.12
CA TRP A 153 28.04 -10.02 -11.90
C TRP A 153 27.80 -10.04 -13.42
N ASP A 154 27.04 -11.02 -13.91
CA ASP A 154 26.69 -11.21 -15.31
C ASP A 154 25.40 -10.47 -15.72
N LYS A 155 24.81 -9.67 -14.81
CA LYS A 155 23.61 -8.87 -15.04
C LYS A 155 23.92 -7.36 -15.05
N ALA A 156 23.61 -6.64 -13.97
CA ALA A 156 23.77 -5.19 -13.88
C ALA A 156 24.10 -4.76 -12.44
N PRO A 157 25.25 -5.20 -11.89
CA PRO A 157 25.62 -4.95 -10.50
C PRO A 157 25.70 -3.45 -10.16
N GLU A 158 26.09 -2.58 -11.11
CA GLU A 158 26.12 -1.14 -10.87
C GLU A 158 24.72 -0.54 -10.67
N VAL A 159 23.72 -1.04 -11.40
CA VAL A 159 22.31 -0.63 -11.23
C VAL A 159 21.75 -1.21 -9.92
N SER A 160 22.16 -2.43 -9.56
CA SER A 160 21.83 -3.02 -8.26
C SER A 160 22.30 -2.13 -7.09
N GLU A 161 23.56 -1.67 -7.11
CA GLU A 161 24.09 -0.76 -6.09
C GLU A 161 23.31 0.56 -6.02
N GLN A 162 22.90 1.13 -7.17
CA GLN A 162 22.07 2.33 -7.22
C GLN A 162 20.69 2.12 -6.57
N MET A 163 20.05 0.99 -6.84
CA MET A 163 18.75 0.65 -6.25
C MET A 163 18.85 0.41 -4.76
N TRP A 164 19.89 -0.32 -4.31
CA TRP A 164 20.15 -0.52 -2.89
C TRP A 164 20.49 0.78 -2.17
N GLN A 165 21.26 1.69 -2.78
CA GLN A 165 21.50 3.02 -2.22
C GLN A 165 20.19 3.79 -2.06
N CYS A 166 19.34 3.82 -3.09
CA CYS A 166 18.05 4.52 -3.03
C CYS A 166 17.13 3.95 -1.94
N ALA A 167 17.07 2.62 -1.79
CA ALA A 167 16.31 1.98 -0.70
C ALA A 167 16.94 2.24 0.68
N SER A 168 18.28 2.26 0.77
CA SER A 168 19.03 2.58 1.99
C SER A 168 18.75 4.01 2.47
N ASP A 169 18.69 4.97 1.55
CA ASP A 169 18.39 6.38 1.84
C ASP A 169 16.96 6.59 2.33
N GLN A 170 16.07 5.62 2.08
CA GLN A 170 14.72 5.55 2.63
C GLN A 170 14.64 4.79 3.97
N GLY A 171 15.77 4.35 4.52
CA GLY A 171 15.85 3.61 5.78
C GLY A 171 15.56 2.11 5.65
N PHE A 172 15.70 1.52 4.47
CA PHE A 172 15.49 0.08 4.26
C PHE A 172 16.72 -0.73 4.70
N ALA A 173 16.70 -1.20 5.95
CA ALA A 173 17.85 -1.82 6.63
C ALA A 173 18.55 -2.94 5.85
N LYS A 174 17.77 -3.81 5.16
CA LYS A 174 18.34 -4.90 4.35
C LYS A 174 19.12 -4.37 3.15
N ALA A 175 18.68 -3.28 2.52
CA ALA A 175 19.38 -2.68 1.39
C ALA A 175 20.70 -2.05 1.85
N SER A 176 20.70 -1.32 2.98
CA SER A 176 21.92 -0.77 3.58
C SER A 176 22.96 -1.86 3.86
N ARG A 177 22.53 -3.00 4.43
CA ARG A 177 23.40 -4.16 4.67
C ARG A 177 23.97 -4.73 3.37
N MET A 178 23.12 -5.00 2.38
CA MET A 178 23.56 -5.59 1.11
C MET A 178 24.50 -4.65 0.34
N LEU A 179 24.21 -3.35 0.36
CA LEU A 179 25.08 -2.32 -0.20
C LEU A 179 26.44 -2.29 0.51
N GLY A 180 26.47 -2.32 1.84
CA GLY A 180 27.71 -2.39 2.61
C GLY A 180 28.57 -3.60 2.25
N VAL A 181 27.95 -4.78 2.10
CA VAL A 181 28.64 -6.02 1.68
C VAL A 181 29.17 -5.93 0.24
N SER A 182 28.38 -5.38 -0.70
CA SER A 182 28.80 -5.18 -2.09
C SER A 182 30.02 -4.27 -2.17
N LEU A 183 29.93 -3.09 -1.55
CA LEU A 183 30.99 -2.09 -1.53
C LEU A 183 32.25 -2.63 -0.84
N GLN A 184 32.11 -3.41 0.24
CA GLN A 184 33.24 -4.07 0.90
C GLN A 184 33.93 -5.07 -0.03
N THR A 185 33.15 -5.89 -0.75
CA THR A 185 33.66 -6.89 -1.71
C THR A 185 34.45 -6.20 -2.83
N ASP A 186 33.96 -5.05 -3.29
CA ASP A 186 34.60 -4.16 -4.26
C ASP A 186 35.77 -3.33 -3.68
N ARG A 187 36.08 -3.51 -2.39
CA ARG A 187 37.13 -2.76 -1.65
C ARG A 187 36.87 -1.26 -1.55
N LYS A 188 35.62 -0.82 -1.73
CA LYS A 188 35.13 0.53 -1.49
C LYS A 188 34.78 0.69 0.00
N TYR A 189 35.79 0.61 0.87
CA TYR A 189 35.58 0.46 2.30
C TYR A 189 34.90 1.65 2.99
N THR A 190 35.25 2.89 2.65
CA THR A 190 34.63 4.07 3.28
C THR A 190 33.12 4.15 2.96
N PRO A 191 32.67 4.04 1.69
CA PRO A 191 31.26 3.88 1.37
C PRO A 191 30.59 2.68 2.08
N ALA A 192 31.27 1.53 2.17
CA ALA A 192 30.74 0.36 2.86
C ALA A 192 30.44 0.64 4.35
N VAL A 193 31.36 1.31 5.05
CA VAL A 193 31.18 1.72 6.45
C VAL A 193 29.99 2.67 6.60
N THR A 194 29.81 3.62 5.68
CA THR A 194 28.63 4.50 5.66
C THR A 194 27.33 3.71 5.44
N ALA A 195 27.31 2.77 4.49
CA ALA A 195 26.14 1.93 4.25
C ALA A 195 25.80 1.05 5.47
N PHE A 196 26.80 0.47 6.14
CA PHE A 196 26.57 -0.25 7.39
C PHE A 196 26.05 0.67 8.49
N GLN A 197 26.55 1.91 8.61
CA GLN A 197 26.03 2.88 9.58
C GLN A 197 24.55 3.21 9.32
N GLN A 198 24.17 3.40 8.05
CA GLN A 198 22.77 3.54 7.64
C GLN A 198 21.95 2.30 8.01
N GLY A 199 22.51 1.10 7.85
CA GLY A 199 21.90 -0.15 8.28
C GLY A 199 21.62 -0.18 9.79
N VAL A 200 22.60 0.23 10.61
CA VAL A 200 22.43 0.34 12.07
C VAL A 200 21.36 1.34 12.45
N MET A 201 21.37 2.53 11.82
CA MET A 201 20.33 3.55 12.00
C MET A 201 18.93 2.99 11.68
N ALA A 202 18.85 2.20 10.60
CA ALA A 202 17.65 1.49 10.18
C ALA A 202 17.33 0.22 10.99
N GLY A 203 18.10 -0.11 12.04
CA GLY A 203 17.83 -1.23 12.95
C GLY A 203 18.39 -2.60 12.53
N ASP A 204 19.31 -2.66 11.57
CA ASP A 204 19.94 -3.90 11.12
C ASP A 204 21.09 -4.32 12.06
N SER A 205 20.86 -5.37 12.84
CA SER A 205 21.85 -5.88 13.80
C SER A 205 23.10 -6.49 13.14
N SER A 206 22.97 -6.99 11.90
CA SER A 206 24.10 -7.53 11.14
C SER A 206 25.06 -6.43 10.67
N SER A 207 24.55 -5.24 10.35
CA SER A 207 25.37 -4.07 10.04
C SER A 207 26.12 -3.58 11.27
N ALA A 208 25.48 -3.63 12.45
CA ALA A 208 26.16 -3.33 13.72
C ALA A 208 27.29 -4.34 13.98
N PHE A 209 27.06 -5.61 13.71
CA PHE A 209 28.07 -6.67 13.83
C PHE A 209 29.23 -6.51 12.85
N ALA A 210 28.97 -6.09 11.61
CA ALA A 210 30.02 -5.79 10.64
C ALA A 210 30.91 -4.63 11.09
N LEU A 211 30.32 -3.58 11.68
CA LEU A 211 31.06 -2.44 12.22
C LEU A 211 31.78 -2.78 13.53
N GLU A 212 31.17 -3.58 14.42
CA GLU A 212 31.82 -4.13 15.63
C GLU A 212 33.17 -4.76 15.27
N HIS A 213 33.17 -5.72 14.34
CA HIS A 213 34.38 -6.40 13.90
C HIS A 213 35.28 -5.53 13.01
N GLY A 214 34.71 -4.65 12.19
CA GLY A 214 35.49 -3.69 11.41
C GLY A 214 36.38 -2.79 12.30
N PHE A 215 35.85 -2.32 13.43
CA PHE A 215 36.57 -1.50 14.39
C PHE A 215 37.49 -2.31 15.33
N GLU A 216 37.47 -3.65 15.32
CA GLU A 216 38.55 -4.45 15.92
C GLU A 216 39.87 -4.28 15.14
N GLY A 217 39.79 -3.80 13.89
CA GLY A 217 40.94 -3.60 13.01
C GLY A 217 41.57 -4.91 12.52
N PRO A 218 40.80 -5.83 11.95
CA PRO A 218 41.31 -7.12 11.50
C PRO A 218 42.33 -6.95 10.37
N PRO A 219 43.21 -7.95 10.13
CA PRO A 219 44.14 -7.90 9.02
C PRO A 219 43.40 -7.99 7.67
N GLN A 220 44.00 -7.48 6.59
CA GLN A 220 43.42 -7.51 5.24
C GLN A 220 43.11 -8.94 4.72
N THR A 221 43.73 -9.97 5.31
CA THR A 221 43.44 -11.37 5.01
C THR A 221 42.05 -11.80 5.48
N ASP A 222 41.49 -11.12 6.49
CA ASP A 222 40.11 -11.31 6.93
C ASP A 222 39.16 -10.54 6.00
N ARG A 223 38.82 -11.17 4.87
CA ARG A 223 37.95 -10.55 3.87
C ARG A 223 36.53 -10.30 4.36
N LEU A 224 36.11 -10.96 5.44
CA LEU A 224 34.74 -10.85 5.95
C LEU A 224 34.55 -9.57 6.75
N TYR A 225 35.54 -9.18 7.57
CA TYR A 225 35.41 -8.02 8.47
C TYR A 225 36.36 -6.86 8.15
N TYR A 226 37.31 -7.04 7.23
CA TYR A 226 38.21 -5.95 6.85
C TYR A 226 37.45 -4.80 6.18
N LEU A 227 37.50 -3.62 6.81
CA LEU A 227 36.89 -2.36 6.35
C LEU A 227 37.90 -1.21 6.29
N SER A 228 39.21 -1.50 6.28
CA SER A 228 40.26 -0.48 6.29
C SER A 228 40.12 0.56 7.43
N LEU A 229 39.50 0.16 8.54
CA LEU A 229 39.35 0.98 9.73
C LEU A 229 40.55 0.79 10.65
N LYS A 230 40.94 1.86 11.34
CA LYS A 230 41.90 1.76 12.46
C LYS A 230 41.19 1.11 13.64
N ALA A 231 41.88 0.19 14.32
CA ALA A 231 41.38 -0.42 15.54
C ALA A 231 40.95 0.65 16.56
N ASP A 232 39.71 0.54 17.03
CA ASP A 232 39.06 1.42 17.98
C ASP A 232 38.18 0.57 18.92
N PRO A 233 38.73 0.11 20.06
CA PRO A 233 38.03 -0.77 20.98
C PRO A 233 36.74 -0.18 21.55
N GLU A 234 36.68 1.13 21.73
CA GLU A 234 35.49 1.81 22.25
C GLU A 234 34.38 1.83 21.19
N ARG A 235 34.68 2.16 19.93
CA ARG A 235 33.69 2.04 18.84
C ARG A 235 33.17 0.63 18.68
N SER A 236 34.08 -0.35 18.66
CA SER A 236 33.72 -1.77 18.58
C SER A 236 32.76 -2.16 19.71
N LEU A 237 33.07 -1.76 20.96
CA LEU A 237 32.21 -1.99 22.12
C LEU A 237 30.82 -1.35 21.99
N ARG A 238 30.72 -0.10 21.50
CA ARG A 238 29.43 0.56 21.31
C ARG A 238 28.59 -0.15 20.24
N TYR A 239 29.17 -0.53 19.10
CA TYR A 239 28.46 -1.32 18.08
C TYR A 239 28.00 -2.68 18.61
N LYS A 240 28.81 -3.36 19.43
CA LYS A 240 28.41 -4.58 20.12
C LYS A 240 27.18 -4.39 20.99
N GLN A 241 27.15 -3.31 21.78
CA GLN A 241 26.01 -2.98 22.63
C GLN A 241 24.76 -2.64 21.80
N ILE A 242 24.91 -1.89 20.71
CA ILE A 242 23.83 -1.61 19.75
C ILE A 242 23.31 -2.90 19.12
N GLY A 243 24.18 -3.76 18.61
CA GLY A 243 23.80 -5.03 18.01
C GLY A 243 23.06 -5.95 18.99
N LYS A 244 23.50 -5.99 20.26
CA LYS A 244 22.79 -6.71 21.33
C LYS A 244 21.39 -6.11 21.58
N PHE A 245 21.28 -4.78 21.65
CA PHE A 245 20.00 -4.11 21.80
C PHE A 245 19.04 -4.43 20.63
N LEU A 246 19.50 -4.27 19.39
CA LEU A 246 18.70 -4.53 18.20
C LEU A 246 18.17 -5.99 18.15
N ARG A 247 19.00 -6.97 18.52
CA ARG A 247 18.58 -8.38 18.61
C ARG A 247 17.56 -8.62 19.73
N ASN A 248 17.79 -8.07 20.92
CA ASN A 248 16.90 -8.28 22.07
C ASN A 248 15.50 -7.70 21.82
N TYR A 249 15.41 -6.61 21.07
CA TYR A 249 14.17 -5.91 20.77
C TYR A 249 13.68 -6.14 19.33
N GLU A 250 14.22 -7.10 18.58
CA GLU A 250 13.92 -7.34 17.16
C GLU A 250 12.42 -7.42 16.87
N HIS A 251 11.66 -8.08 17.74
CA HIS A 251 10.20 -8.20 17.67
C HIS A 251 9.43 -6.87 17.71
N LEU A 252 10.06 -5.78 18.19
CA LEU A 252 9.52 -4.43 18.18
C LEU A 252 10.10 -3.56 17.05
N ASN A 253 11.05 -4.10 16.28
CA ASN A 253 11.71 -3.45 15.14
C ASN A 253 12.27 -2.04 15.50
N PRO A 254 13.17 -1.95 16.49
CA PRO A 254 13.75 -0.68 16.92
C PRO A 254 14.61 -0.04 15.83
N LYS A 255 14.70 1.29 15.87
CA LYS A 255 15.57 2.11 15.01
C LYS A 255 16.52 2.91 15.90
N ILE A 256 17.68 3.30 15.37
CA ILE A 256 18.70 4.08 16.10
C ILE A 256 18.95 5.42 15.36
N PRO A 257 17.98 6.35 15.33
CA PRO A 257 18.13 7.62 14.62
C PRO A 257 19.21 8.52 15.23
N ASP A 258 19.58 8.30 16.49
CA ASP A 258 20.62 9.00 17.23
C ASP A 258 22.01 8.34 17.09
N ILE A 259 22.21 7.42 16.15
CA ILE A 259 23.47 6.66 16.04
C ILE A 259 24.71 7.56 15.93
N ASP A 260 24.64 8.68 15.22
CA ASP A 260 25.78 9.60 15.08
C ASP A 260 26.04 10.43 16.35
N GLN A 261 25.08 10.47 17.28
CA GLN A 261 25.27 11.02 18.63
C GLN A 261 25.82 9.96 19.60
N ILE A 262 25.86 8.68 19.19
CA ILE A 262 26.35 7.56 20.00
C ILE A 262 27.72 7.10 19.50
N VAL A 263 27.86 6.81 18.20
CA VAL A 263 29.06 6.30 17.54
C VAL A 263 29.23 6.98 16.18
N PRO A 264 29.58 8.28 16.12
CA PRO A 264 29.85 8.93 14.84
C PRO A 264 31.07 8.27 14.17
N LEU A 265 31.00 8.14 12.84
CA LEU A 265 32.08 7.57 12.05
C LEU A 265 33.35 8.46 12.13
N PRO A 266 34.56 7.87 12.04
CA PRO A 266 35.80 8.63 11.93
C PRO A 266 35.74 9.63 10.75
N PRO A 267 36.37 10.82 10.87
CA PRO A 267 37.34 11.21 11.89
C PRO A 267 36.74 11.84 13.16
N ALA A 268 35.40 11.89 13.30
CA ALA A 268 34.77 12.48 14.48
C ALA A 268 35.23 11.79 15.78
N LYS A 269 35.33 12.55 16.88
CA LYS A 269 35.60 11.98 18.21
C LYS A 269 34.33 11.40 18.79
N LEU A 270 34.46 10.36 19.61
CA LEU A 270 33.32 9.79 20.30
C LEU A 270 32.76 10.78 21.33
N PRO A 271 31.46 11.08 21.31
CA PRO A 271 30.82 11.86 22.34
C PRO A 271 30.65 11.03 23.64
N PRO A 272 30.44 11.69 24.79
CA PRO A 272 29.91 11.02 25.97
C PRO A 272 28.58 10.33 25.63
N TRP A 273 28.39 9.12 26.14
CA TRP A 273 27.17 8.35 25.94
C TRP A 273 26.81 7.63 27.24
N ASP A 274 25.54 7.71 27.60
CA ASP A 274 25.00 7.17 28.86
C ASP A 274 24.61 5.68 28.78
N GLY A 275 24.85 5.04 27.63
CA GLY A 275 24.47 3.64 27.41
C GLY A 275 23.00 3.44 27.01
N THR A 276 22.24 4.51 26.77
CA THR A 276 20.81 4.46 26.42
C THR A 276 20.56 4.92 24.98
N PHE A 277 19.38 4.59 24.45
CA PHE A 277 18.98 4.93 23.08
C PHE A 277 17.77 5.84 23.09
N GLN A 278 17.67 6.77 22.14
CA GLN A 278 16.46 7.59 21.93
C GLN A 278 15.20 6.71 21.87
N TRP A 279 15.27 5.58 21.16
CA TRP A 279 14.16 4.63 21.05
C TRP A 279 13.68 4.12 22.42
N VAL A 280 14.58 3.83 23.37
CA VAL A 280 14.20 3.34 24.71
C VAL A 280 13.47 4.44 25.48
N ARG A 281 14.02 5.66 25.45
CA ARG A 281 13.40 6.83 26.10
C ARG A 281 11.99 7.10 25.55
N GLU A 282 11.84 7.05 24.24
CA GLU A 282 10.54 7.23 23.57
C GLU A 282 9.57 6.08 23.86
N HIS A 283 10.06 4.85 23.90
CA HIS A 283 9.25 3.68 24.21
C HIS A 283 8.72 3.72 25.66
N ASP A 284 9.59 4.04 26.62
CA ASP A 284 9.23 4.12 28.04
C ASP A 284 8.31 5.31 28.35
N ALA A 285 8.43 6.40 27.58
CA ALA A 285 7.57 7.57 27.69
C ALA A 285 6.24 7.44 26.91
N ALA A 286 6.07 6.41 26.08
CA ALA A 286 4.92 6.29 25.20
C ALA A 286 3.63 6.01 25.99
N VAL A 287 2.68 6.95 25.91
CA VAL A 287 1.33 6.76 26.45
C VAL A 287 0.53 5.87 25.48
N PRO A 288 -0.15 4.81 25.98
CA PRO A 288 -1.03 4.00 25.14
C PRO A 288 -2.06 4.87 24.40
N PRO A 289 -2.29 4.63 23.10
CA PRO A 289 -3.35 5.34 22.39
C PRO A 289 -4.70 5.03 23.04
N GLU A 290 -5.57 6.05 23.08
CA GLU A 290 -6.94 5.87 23.55
C GLU A 290 -7.68 4.87 22.67
N LYS A 291 -8.52 4.04 23.29
CA LYS A 291 -9.37 3.11 22.55
C LYS A 291 -10.36 3.92 21.71
N PRO A 292 -10.46 3.67 20.39
CA PRO A 292 -11.48 4.28 19.55
C PRO A 292 -12.88 4.08 20.12
N SER A 293 -13.68 5.15 20.16
CA SER A 293 -15.05 5.08 20.63
C SER A 293 -15.92 4.25 19.69
N GLU A 294 -16.96 3.62 20.22
CA GLU A 294 -17.93 2.88 19.39
C GLU A 294 -18.60 3.79 18.37
N GLU A 295 -18.85 5.06 18.73
CA GLU A 295 -19.38 6.07 17.82
C GLU A 295 -18.44 6.32 16.62
N LEU A 296 -17.14 6.43 16.85
CA LEU A 296 -16.14 6.60 15.79
C LEU A 296 -16.14 5.39 14.85
N VAL A 297 -16.08 4.18 15.41
CA VAL A 297 -16.09 2.93 14.65
C VAL A 297 -17.37 2.80 13.82
N ASN A 298 -18.53 3.09 14.41
CA ASN A 298 -19.82 3.02 13.74
C ASN A 298 -19.94 4.04 12.61
N ARG A 299 -19.53 5.30 12.85
CA ARG A 299 -19.54 6.36 11.83
C ARG A 299 -18.68 6.00 10.63
N LEU A 300 -17.44 5.57 10.87
CA LEU A 300 -16.51 5.21 9.79
C LEU A 300 -16.98 3.97 9.02
N SER A 301 -17.52 2.97 9.71
CA SER A 301 -18.05 1.76 9.09
C SER A 301 -19.25 2.07 8.20
N GLN A 302 -20.21 2.87 8.69
CA GLN A 302 -21.37 3.28 7.92
C GLN A 302 -20.99 4.05 6.65
N ALA A 303 -20.01 4.95 6.74
CA ALA A 303 -19.53 5.72 5.58
C ALA A 303 -18.95 4.85 4.45
N LYS A 304 -18.54 3.61 4.75
CA LYS A 304 -17.97 2.65 3.79
C LYS A 304 -18.83 1.39 3.60
N ASN A 305 -20.07 1.39 4.13
CA ASN A 305 -20.97 0.25 4.12
C ASN A 305 -20.33 -1.04 4.69
N LEU A 306 -19.65 -0.91 5.84
CA LEU A 306 -19.01 -2.00 6.55
C LEU A 306 -19.79 -2.36 7.82
N ASP A 307 -19.68 -3.61 8.25
CA ASP A 307 -20.13 -4.07 9.55
C ASP A 307 -19.13 -3.60 10.62
N PRO A 308 -19.54 -2.79 11.62
CA PRO A 308 -18.63 -2.27 12.65
C PRO A 308 -18.04 -3.36 13.56
N ALA A 309 -18.67 -4.54 13.67
CA ALA A 309 -18.17 -5.63 14.50
C ALA A 309 -17.08 -6.46 13.82
N THR A 310 -17.09 -6.53 12.49
CA THR A 310 -16.18 -7.40 11.71
C THR A 310 -15.26 -6.61 10.75
N GLY A 311 -15.61 -5.36 10.45
CA GLY A 311 -15.02 -4.53 9.41
C GLY A 311 -15.30 -5.03 7.99
N LEU A 312 -16.08 -6.10 7.82
CA LEU A 312 -16.37 -6.69 6.52
C LEU A 312 -17.43 -5.88 5.78
N PRO A 313 -17.41 -5.86 4.43
CA PRO A 313 -18.46 -5.25 3.64
C PRO A 313 -19.83 -5.84 3.98
N LEU A 314 -20.81 -4.98 4.26
CA LEU A 314 -22.20 -5.41 4.38
C LEU A 314 -22.71 -5.85 2.99
N PRO A 315 -23.62 -6.84 2.93
CA PRO A 315 -24.25 -7.21 1.69
C PRO A 315 -24.91 -5.97 1.06
N PRO A 316 -24.92 -5.86 -0.28
CA PRO A 316 -25.62 -4.77 -0.93
C PRO A 316 -27.07 -4.79 -0.47
N PRO A 317 -27.72 -3.61 -0.31
CA PRO A 317 -29.12 -3.56 0.04
C PRO A 317 -29.93 -4.40 -0.97
N PRO A 318 -30.98 -5.09 -0.52
CA PRO A 318 -31.80 -5.93 -1.40
C PRO A 318 -32.34 -5.07 -2.54
N LYS A 319 -32.18 -5.57 -3.77
CA LYS A 319 -32.70 -4.92 -4.98
C LYS A 319 -34.22 -4.78 -4.87
N LEU A 320 -34.77 -3.66 -5.34
CA LEU A 320 -36.22 -3.50 -5.41
C LEU A 320 -36.83 -4.55 -6.34
N PRO A 321 -37.97 -5.17 -5.97
CA PRO A 321 -38.57 -6.23 -6.75
C PRO A 321 -38.92 -5.78 -8.17
N LEU A 322 -38.74 -6.66 -9.14
CA LEU A 322 -39.24 -6.42 -10.49
C LEU A 322 -40.74 -6.14 -10.43
N GLY A 323 -41.16 -5.08 -11.12
CA GLY A 323 -42.51 -4.55 -11.05
C GLY A 323 -42.71 -3.38 -10.07
N THR A 324 -41.70 -2.99 -9.30
CA THR A 324 -41.72 -1.72 -8.56
C THR A 324 -42.04 -0.57 -9.48
N ARG A 325 -42.88 0.35 -8.99
CA ARG A 325 -43.35 1.51 -9.75
C ARG A 325 -42.83 2.81 -9.15
N ALA A 326 -42.45 3.74 -10.01
CA ALA A 326 -42.07 5.09 -9.65
C ALA A 326 -42.73 6.08 -10.60
N LYS A 327 -42.98 7.30 -10.14
CA LYS A 327 -43.67 8.33 -10.94
C LYS A 327 -42.66 9.27 -11.59
N THR A 328 -43.04 9.84 -12.72
CA THR A 328 -42.35 10.99 -13.30
C THR A 328 -42.06 12.08 -12.26
N GLY A 329 -40.87 12.69 -12.35
CA GLY A 329 -40.36 13.70 -11.43
C GLY A 329 -39.71 13.13 -10.16
N GLN A 330 -39.86 11.83 -9.87
CA GLN A 330 -39.19 11.19 -8.73
C GLN A 330 -37.80 10.68 -9.13
N PRO A 331 -36.83 10.68 -8.20
CA PRO A 331 -35.56 9.99 -8.42
C PRO A 331 -35.81 8.49 -8.59
N CYS A 332 -35.14 7.89 -9.57
CA CYS A 332 -35.23 6.48 -9.88
C CYS A 332 -34.76 5.68 -8.66
N PRO A 333 -35.60 4.79 -8.11
CA PRO A 333 -35.29 4.16 -6.84
C PRO A 333 -34.34 2.96 -6.99
N GLU A 334 -34.14 2.44 -8.21
CA GLU A 334 -33.26 1.31 -8.52
C GLU A 334 -32.73 1.38 -9.96
N SER A 335 -31.44 1.12 -10.14
CA SER A 335 -30.84 1.06 -11.48
C SER A 335 -31.38 -0.12 -12.28
N GLY A 336 -31.75 0.11 -13.53
CA GLY A 336 -32.24 -0.95 -14.40
C GLY A 336 -33.00 -0.43 -15.62
N ILE A 337 -33.67 -1.36 -16.29
CA ILE A 337 -34.58 -1.04 -17.40
C ILE A 337 -35.98 -0.89 -16.82
N TRP A 338 -36.59 0.26 -17.10
CA TRP A 338 -37.95 0.61 -16.70
C TRP A 338 -38.84 0.74 -17.92
N CYS A 339 -40.09 0.31 -17.82
CA CYS A 339 -41.09 0.45 -18.87
C CYS A 339 -42.29 1.28 -18.43
N VAL A 340 -43.00 1.86 -19.40
CA VAL A 340 -44.36 2.37 -19.16
C VAL A 340 -45.35 1.19 -19.29
N PRO A 341 -46.09 0.84 -18.22
CA PRO A 341 -47.07 -0.24 -18.22
C PRO A 341 -48.16 -0.03 -19.27
N GLU A 342 -48.65 -1.13 -19.84
CA GLU A 342 -49.65 -1.17 -20.92
C GLU A 342 -51.03 -0.57 -20.58
N ALA A 343 -51.27 -0.18 -19.33
CA ALA A 343 -52.56 0.34 -18.90
C ALA A 343 -52.77 1.80 -19.39
N ALA A 344 -53.45 1.92 -20.53
CA ALA A 344 -54.23 3.08 -20.99
C ALA A 344 -53.49 4.32 -21.55
N THR A 345 -52.24 4.20 -21.99
CA THR A 345 -51.56 5.31 -22.71
C THR A 345 -50.95 4.84 -24.03
N VAL A 346 -50.76 5.77 -24.98
CA VAL A 346 -50.12 5.51 -26.29
C VAL A 346 -48.65 5.05 -26.15
N PHE A 347 -48.08 5.13 -24.94
CA PHE A 347 -46.68 4.83 -24.62
C PHE A 347 -46.46 3.44 -24.03
N ALA A 348 -47.52 2.63 -23.97
CA ALA A 348 -47.49 1.25 -23.51
C ALA A 348 -46.28 0.49 -24.09
N GLY A 349 -45.39 -0.01 -23.22
CA GLY A 349 -44.24 -0.82 -23.62
C GLY A 349 -42.95 -0.04 -23.91
N ALA A 350 -42.94 1.28 -23.89
CA ALA A 350 -41.71 2.06 -24.05
C ALA A 350 -40.75 1.78 -22.88
N THR A 351 -39.51 1.38 -23.18
CA THR A 351 -38.48 1.05 -22.20
C THR A 351 -37.36 2.10 -22.19
N ARG A 352 -36.78 2.32 -21.01
CA ARG A 352 -35.63 3.22 -20.84
C ARG A 352 -34.75 2.73 -19.70
N HIS A 353 -33.45 2.90 -19.86
CA HIS A 353 -32.47 2.66 -18.80
C HIS A 353 -32.39 3.88 -17.88
N PHE A 354 -32.38 3.62 -16.58
CA PHE A 354 -32.15 4.63 -15.54
C PHE A 354 -31.16 4.12 -14.52
N ARG A 355 -30.30 5.01 -14.03
CA ARG A 355 -29.47 4.77 -12.85
C ARG A 355 -30.24 5.23 -11.61
N LYS A 356 -30.03 4.55 -10.49
CA LYS A 356 -30.57 4.94 -9.19
C LYS A 356 -30.19 6.41 -8.90
N GLY A 357 -31.20 7.23 -8.61
CA GLY A 357 -31.07 8.68 -8.41
C GLY A 357 -31.45 9.54 -9.62
N ASP A 358 -31.49 8.98 -10.84
CA ASP A 358 -31.88 9.73 -12.04
C ASP A 358 -33.33 10.23 -11.93
N VAL A 359 -33.61 11.47 -12.32
CA VAL A 359 -34.98 11.98 -12.32
C VAL A 359 -35.78 11.32 -13.45
N LEU A 360 -36.87 10.63 -13.09
CA LEU A 360 -37.71 9.94 -14.06
C LEU A 360 -38.45 10.96 -14.95
N PRO A 361 -38.33 10.87 -16.29
CA PRO A 361 -38.80 11.90 -17.19
C PRO A 361 -40.31 11.81 -17.49
N GLU A 362 -40.84 12.91 -18.02
CA GLU A 362 -42.14 13.00 -18.69
C GLU A 362 -42.04 12.40 -20.11
N PHE A 363 -43.18 11.97 -20.67
CA PHE A 363 -43.26 11.66 -22.09
C PHE A 363 -43.63 12.88 -22.91
N GLU A 364 -42.80 13.20 -23.89
CA GLU A 364 -43.02 14.26 -24.87
C GLU A 364 -43.86 13.74 -26.03
N MET A 365 -44.98 14.41 -26.32
CA MET A 365 -45.80 14.11 -27.49
C MET A 365 -45.93 15.31 -28.41
N PRO A 366 -45.66 15.14 -29.71
CA PRO A 366 -46.07 16.12 -30.70
C PRO A 366 -47.60 16.26 -30.67
N LYS A 367 -48.06 17.50 -30.59
CA LYS A 367 -49.47 17.87 -30.66
C LYS A 367 -49.66 18.73 -31.91
N PRO A 368 -49.63 18.11 -33.11
CA PRO A 368 -49.65 18.83 -34.37
C PRO A 368 -50.91 19.69 -34.47
N ARG A 369 -50.75 20.90 -34.98
CA ARG A 369 -51.85 21.81 -35.27
C ARG A 369 -52.64 21.26 -36.45
N ARG A 370 -53.92 21.64 -36.52
CA ARG A 370 -54.84 21.18 -37.59
C ARG A 370 -54.37 21.57 -39.00
N LEU A 371 -53.54 22.61 -39.10
CA LEU A 371 -52.87 23.05 -40.31
C LEU A 371 -51.36 22.84 -40.11
N SER A 372 -50.78 21.86 -40.79
CA SER A 372 -49.38 21.45 -40.59
C SER A 372 -48.37 22.56 -40.84
N TRP A 373 -48.63 23.46 -41.81
CA TRP A 373 -47.75 24.59 -42.12
C TRP A 373 -47.56 25.56 -40.94
N LEU A 374 -48.47 25.57 -39.96
CA LEU A 374 -48.31 26.36 -38.73
C LEU A 374 -47.28 25.75 -37.77
N ASP A 375 -47.11 24.43 -37.79
CA ASP A 375 -46.06 23.76 -37.01
C ASP A 375 -44.68 24.03 -37.64
N ASP A 376 -44.60 24.07 -38.98
CA ASP A 376 -43.37 24.45 -39.71
C ASP A 376 -42.93 25.90 -39.41
N LEU A 377 -43.89 26.81 -39.21
CA LEU A 377 -43.62 28.24 -38.96
C LEU A 377 -43.37 28.57 -37.48
N LEU A 378 -44.10 27.92 -36.55
CA LEU A 378 -44.12 28.29 -35.12
C LEU A 378 -43.45 27.25 -34.22
N GLY A 379 -42.88 26.19 -34.80
CA GLY A 379 -42.39 25.02 -34.07
C GLY A 379 -43.53 24.11 -33.63
N GLU A 380 -43.25 22.81 -33.62
CA GLU A 380 -44.22 21.78 -33.24
C GLU A 380 -44.58 21.92 -31.76
N ARG A 381 -45.87 21.84 -31.43
CA ARG A 381 -46.29 21.88 -30.02
C ARG A 381 -45.98 20.55 -29.37
N VAL A 382 -45.39 20.58 -28.18
CA VAL A 382 -45.20 19.39 -27.36
C VAL A 382 -46.19 19.40 -26.20
N ALA A 383 -46.81 18.25 -25.92
CA ALA A 383 -47.57 18.01 -24.71
C ALA A 383 -46.82 17.00 -23.84
N TYR A 384 -46.69 17.31 -22.55
CA TYR A 384 -46.01 16.48 -21.58
C TYR A 384 -47.01 15.62 -20.80
N TRP A 385 -46.69 14.36 -20.59
CA TRP A 385 -47.52 13.42 -19.84
C TRP A 385 -46.74 12.79 -18.70
N ASN A 386 -47.34 12.85 -17.51
CA ASN A 386 -46.86 12.12 -16.35
C ASN A 386 -47.19 10.63 -16.51
N VAL A 387 -46.17 9.79 -16.41
CA VAL A 387 -46.31 8.34 -16.50
C VAL A 387 -45.87 7.66 -15.20
N SER A 388 -46.33 6.44 -15.01
CA SER A 388 -45.77 5.53 -14.02
C SER A 388 -44.77 4.64 -14.72
N TRP A 389 -43.52 4.70 -14.30
CA TRP A 389 -42.47 3.78 -14.73
C TRP A 389 -42.53 2.52 -13.89
N LYS A 390 -42.28 1.36 -14.50
CA LYS A 390 -42.23 0.03 -13.85
C LYS A 390 -40.89 -0.63 -14.14
N LEU A 391 -40.16 -1.04 -13.11
CA LEU A 391 -38.91 -1.78 -13.24
C LEU A 391 -39.18 -3.16 -13.86
N ILE A 392 -38.46 -3.53 -14.92
CA ILE A 392 -38.64 -4.81 -15.61
C ILE A 392 -37.38 -5.67 -15.65
N SER A 393 -36.19 -5.09 -15.54
CA SER A 393 -34.94 -5.83 -15.36
C SER A 393 -33.89 -4.96 -14.69
N TYR A 394 -32.88 -5.59 -14.09
CA TYR A 394 -31.70 -4.92 -13.56
C TYR A 394 -30.62 -4.80 -14.64
N ASP A 395 -29.63 -3.94 -14.40
CA ASP A 395 -28.47 -3.84 -15.29
C ASP A 395 -27.69 -5.16 -15.35
N GLU A 396 -27.44 -5.63 -16.57
CA GLU A 396 -26.50 -6.73 -16.84
C GLU A 396 -25.07 -6.19 -16.71
N LYS A 397 -24.66 -5.94 -15.46
CA LYS A 397 -23.29 -5.80 -14.93
C LYS A 397 -23.42 -5.10 -13.57
N GLY A 398 -23.61 -5.91 -12.54
CA GLY A 398 -23.36 -5.54 -11.14
C GLY A 398 -22.05 -6.12 -10.70
#